data_AF-C2KVR3-F1
#
_entry.id   AF-C2KVR3-F1
#
_cell.length_a   1.000
_cell.length_b   1.000
_cell.length_c   1.000
_cell.angle_alpha   90.00
_cell.angle_beta   90.00
_cell.angle_gamma   90.00
#
_symmetry.space_group_name_H-M   'P 1'
#
loop_
_entity.id
_entity.type
_entity.pdbx_description
1 polymer ?
#
loop_
_entity_poly.entity_id
_entity_poly.type
_entity_poly.pdbx_seq_one_letter_code
_entity_poly.pdbx_strand_id
1 'polypeptide(L)' 'FYTANFLMAEDMGKDGVSYEPHSGYCFETQYYPDAINVPNFLAPIVAAGSTYHSETIYRFRQRLI' A
#
# COMPACT_ATOMS: atom_id res chain seq x y z
N PHE A 1 -0.09 7.26 -1.41
CA PHE A 1 0.22 6.43 -0.23
C PHE A 1 -0.74 6.83 0.88
N TYR A 2 -1.15 5.91 1.73
CA TYR A 2 -2.12 6.17 2.78
C TYR A 2 -1.40 6.50 4.09
N THR A 3 -1.82 7.55 4.78
CA THR A 3 -1.20 8.08 6.01
C THR A 3 -2.02 7.75 7.25
N ALA A 4 -2.65 6.57 7.29
CA ALA A 4 -3.42 6.12 8.45
C ALA A 4 -4.52 7.11 8.91
N ASN A 5 -5.15 7.84 7.97
CA ASN A 5 -6.05 8.95 8.30
C ASN A 5 -7.33 8.54 9.03
N PHE A 6 -7.76 7.28 8.86
CA PHE A 6 -9.02 6.76 9.39
C PHE A 6 -8.82 5.76 10.52
N LEU A 7 -7.60 5.61 11.05
CA LEU A 7 -7.44 4.82 12.28
C LEU A 7 -8.18 5.52 13.41
N MET A 8 -9.11 4.80 14.02
CA MET A 8 -9.77 5.20 15.25
C MET A 8 -9.22 4.27 16.32
N ALA A 9 -8.74 4.83 17.43
CA ALA A 9 -8.16 4.11 18.55
C ALA A 9 -9.21 3.28 19.33
N GLU A 10 -9.90 2.40 18.63
CA GLU A 10 -10.98 1.57 19.17
C GLU A 10 -10.41 0.42 20.01
N ASP A 11 -9.25 -0.10 19.62
CA ASP A 11 -8.53 -1.17 20.33
C ASP A 11 -7.06 -0.80 20.58
N MET A 12 -6.50 -1.32 21.67
CA MET A 12 -5.08 -1.19 21.98
C MET A 12 -4.23 -2.11 21.10
N GLY A 13 -3.21 -1.53 20.47
CA GLY A 13 -2.21 -2.23 19.68
C GLY A 13 -1.20 -3.00 20.54
N LYS A 14 -0.09 -3.41 19.90
CA LYS A 14 0.99 -4.12 20.60
C LYS A 14 1.52 -3.28 21.75
N ASP A 15 1.81 -3.94 22.87
CA ASP A 15 2.32 -3.32 24.10
C ASP A 15 1.40 -2.22 24.68
N GLY A 16 0.10 -2.25 24.36
CA GLY A 16 -0.88 -1.27 24.84
C GLY A 16 -0.81 0.08 24.10
N VAL A 17 -0.17 0.14 22.93
CA VAL A 17 -0.07 1.38 22.15
C VAL A 17 -1.39 1.69 21.46
N SER A 18 -1.93 2.89 21.67
CA SER A 18 -3.03 3.42 20.86
C SER A 18 -2.52 3.83 19.46
N TYR A 19 -3.13 3.29 18.40
CA TYR A 19 -2.83 3.70 17.02
C TYR A 19 -3.81 4.76 16.53
N GLU A 20 -3.50 6.02 16.84
CA GLU A 20 -4.25 7.20 16.42
C GLU A 20 -4.10 7.51 14.91
N PRO A 21 -4.93 8.40 14.33
CA PRO A 21 -4.69 8.92 12.99
C PRO A 21 -3.23 9.33 12.77
N HIS A 22 -2.67 8.92 11.63
CA HIS A 22 -1.27 9.19 11.24
C HIS A 22 -0.18 8.44 12.03
N SER A 23 -0.54 7.47 12.87
CA SER A 23 0.44 6.61 13.57
C SER A 23 1.21 5.64 12.65
N GLY A 24 0.90 5.64 11.35
CA GLY A 24 1.55 4.80 10.37
C GLY A 24 1.32 5.28 8.94
N TYR A 25 1.94 4.58 8.00
CA TYR A 25 1.82 4.85 6.57
C TYR A 25 1.83 3.53 5.79
N CYS A 26 1.11 3.52 4.68
CA CYS A 26 1.04 2.39 3.75
C CYS A 26 1.55 2.83 2.38
N PHE A 27 2.52 2.07 1.85
CA PHE A 27 3.02 2.20 0.49
C PHE A 27 2.56 0.99 -0.33
N GLU A 28 1.30 1.04 -0.75
CA GLU A 28 0.64 -0.01 -1.54
C GLU A 28 1.09 0.09 -3.00
N THR A 29 1.93 -0.86 -3.43
CA THR A 29 2.35 -1.00 -4.82
C THR A 29 1.25 -1.68 -5.63
N GLN A 30 0.68 -0.96 -6.59
CA GLN A 30 -0.49 -1.44 -7.33
C GLN A 30 -0.64 -0.72 -8.68
N TYR A 31 -1.58 -1.20 -9.49
CA TYR A 31 -2.16 -0.42 -10.58
C TYR A 31 -2.90 0.80 -10.03
N TYR A 32 -3.21 1.77 -10.89
CA TYR A 32 -4.04 2.89 -10.49
C TYR A 32 -5.42 2.41 -9.99
N PRO A 33 -5.97 3.06 -8.95
CA PRO A 33 -7.36 2.85 -8.58
C PRO A 33 -8.26 3.08 -9.80
N ASP A 34 -9.29 2.24 -9.94
CA ASP A 34 -10.27 2.29 -11.03
C ASP A 34 -9.70 2.08 -12.45
N ALA A 35 -8.47 1.54 -12.58
CA ALA A 35 -7.81 1.36 -13.88
C ALA A 35 -8.56 0.46 -14.87
N ILE A 36 -9.46 -0.41 -14.41
CA ILE A 36 -10.29 -1.23 -15.30
C ILE A 36 -11.35 -0.40 -16.06
N ASN A 37 -11.78 0.73 -15.49
CA ASN A 37 -12.85 1.58 -16.04
C ASN A 37 -12.32 2.85 -16.71
N VAL A 38 -11.02 3.14 -16.60
CA VAL A 38 -10.38 4.32 -17.20
C VAL A 38 -9.52 3.87 -18.37
N PRO A 39 -9.97 4.02 -19.64
CA PRO A 39 -9.31 3.43 -20.81
C PRO A 39 -7.85 3.87 -21.04
N ASN A 40 -7.47 5.03 -20.49
CA ASN A 40 -6.12 5.57 -20.61
C ASN A 40 -5.17 5.07 -19.50
N PHE A 41 -5.68 4.31 -18.52
CA PHE A 41 -4.84 3.65 -17.53
C PHE A 41 -4.42 2.28 -18.02
N LEU A 42 -3.27 1.81 -17.52
CA LEU A 42 -2.86 0.44 -17.76
C LEU A 42 -3.88 -0.49 -17.11
N ALA A 43 -4.62 -1.24 -17.92
CA ALA A 43 -5.64 -2.14 -17.44
C ALA A 43 -5.00 -3.32 -16.66
N PRO A 44 -5.52 -3.68 -15.47
CA PRO A 44 -5.04 -4.82 -14.70
C PRO A 44 -5.61 -6.14 -15.25
N ILE A 45 -5.49 -6.38 -16.56
CA ILE A 45 -6.01 -7.59 -17.23
C ILE A 45 -4.82 -8.49 -17.61
N VAL A 46 -4.93 -9.77 -17.26
CA VAL A 46 -3.95 -10.80 -17.63
C VAL A 46 -4.64 -11.77 -18.57
N ALA A 47 -4.19 -11.82 -19.83
CA ALA A 47 -4.76 -12.72 -20.82
C ALA A 47 -4.45 -14.19 -20.50
N ALA A 48 -5.29 -15.10 -20.98
CA ALA A 48 -5.05 -16.54 -20.86
C ALA A 48 -3.70 -16.91 -21.48
N GLY A 49 -2.89 -17.70 -20.76
CA GLY A 49 -1.54 -18.08 -21.16
C GLY A 49 -0.45 -17.05 -20.85
N SER A 50 -0.81 -15.83 -20.44
CA SER A 50 0.16 -14.83 -19.98
C SER A 50 0.52 -15.04 -18.51
N THR A 51 1.75 -14.71 -18.16
CA THR A 51 2.21 -14.67 -16.76
C THR A 51 2.06 -13.25 -16.23
N TYR A 52 1.41 -13.11 -15.08
CA TYR A 52 1.46 -11.89 -14.29
C TYR A 52 2.66 -11.94 -13.35
N HIS A 53 3.43 -10.87 -13.30
CA HIS A 53 4.56 -10.72 -12.39
C HIS A 53 4.56 -9.31 -11.80
N SER A 54 4.69 -9.23 -10.49
CA SER A 54 4.85 -7.99 -9.73
C SER A 54 5.79 -8.27 -8.57
N GLU A 55 6.69 -7.34 -8.28
CA GLU A 55 7.67 -7.45 -7.21
C GLU A 55 7.72 -6.15 -6.42
N THR A 56 7.83 -6.25 -5.10
CA THR A 56 8.00 -5.10 -4.21
C THR A 56 9.06 -5.41 -3.17
N ILE A 57 10.07 -4.54 -3.10
CA ILE A 57 11.23 -4.72 -2.23
C ILE A 57 11.26 -3.59 -1.21
N TYR A 58 11.06 -3.93 0.07
CA TYR A 58 11.31 -3.01 1.18
C TYR A 58 12.79 -3.07 1.57
N ARG A 59 13.55 -2.03 1.22
CA ARG A 59 14.98 -1.93 1.52
C ARG A 59 15.25 -0.77 2.48
N PHE A 60 15.61 -1.10 3.70
CA PHE A 60 16.01 -0.11 4.71
C PHE A 60 17.51 0.13 4.66
N ARG A 61 17.90 1.39 4.84
CA ARG A 61 19.31 1.81 4.91
C ARG A 61 19.46 2.79 6.05
N GLN A 62 20.56 2.71 6.77
CA GLN A 62 20.98 3.78 7.66
C GLN A 62 21.74 4.81 6.85
N ARG A 63 21.43 6.09 7.08
CA ARG A 63 22.26 7.17 6.56
C ARG A 63 23.39 7.39 7.56
N LEU A 64 24.62 7.03 7.18
CA LEU A 64 25.80 7.42 7.93
C LEU A 64 26.05 8.91 7.67
N ILE A 65 26.14 9.69 8.74
CA ILE A 65 26.58 11.08 8.72
C ILE A 65 28.09 11.11 8.80
#